data_AF-A0A0F9LXJ8-F1
#
_entry.id   AF-A0A0F9LXJ8-F1
#
_cell.length_a   1.000
_cell.length_b   1.000
_cell.length_c   1.000
_cell.angle_alpha   90.00
_cell.angle_beta   90.00
_cell.angle_gamma   90.00
#
_symmetry.space_group_name_H-M   'P 1'
#
loop_
_entity.id
_entity.type
_entity.pdbx_description
1 polymer ?
#
loop_
_entity_poly.entity_id
_entity_poly.type
_entity_poly.pdbx_seq_one_letter_code
_entity_poly.pdbx_strand_id
1 'polypeptide(L)'
;QTLVKSYVDAKRAVSGMVTIPGETATAEQKAAFNKKIGVPDKADDYSLKVPEGSPEGLFKDDQITAFRNDAYELGVPKGKAEELFNRFAVRQVEAFKGIETASNQGLQERLDTLKTDLGNEYDATVKVADSAAAFASPAMFDKIQKAGLSADPDIIKGFAKIGKALGEGMLKGHGPGIPAEKPTQEKLEAMMGDPKYSLPQNDPVGKEWRAKVDAGFEALYGTGTAAADIGPSSGRALHGE
;
A
#
# COMPACT_ATOMS: atom_id res chain seq x y z
N GLN A 1 -28.62 57.94 44.33
CA GLN A 1 -28.62 56.69 43.54
C GLN A 1 -27.30 56.40 42.81
N THR A 2 -26.39 57.37 42.68
CA THR A 2 -25.12 57.23 41.93
C THR A 2 -24.09 56.29 42.58
N LEU A 3 -23.98 56.28 43.92
CA LEU A 3 -23.02 55.44 44.66
C LEU A 3 -23.35 53.94 44.63
N VAL A 4 -24.64 53.59 44.63
CA VAL A 4 -25.07 52.18 44.54
C VAL A 4 -24.80 51.64 43.14
N LYS A 5 -25.01 52.46 42.10
CA LYS A 5 -24.70 52.11 40.71
C LYS A 5 -23.19 51.94 40.52
N SER A 6 -22.37 52.88 41.00
CA SER A 6 -20.91 52.78 40.91
C SER A 6 -20.34 51.59 41.69
N TYR A 7 -20.92 51.24 42.85
CA TYR A 7 -20.53 50.06 43.61
C TYR A 7 -20.87 48.74 42.88
N VAL A 8 -22.06 48.66 42.27
CA VAL A 8 -22.45 47.51 41.46
C VAL A 8 -21.55 47.37 40.22
N ASP A 9 -21.23 48.47 39.56
CA ASP A 9 -20.36 48.46 38.37
C ASP A 9 -18.90 48.12 38.73
N ALA A 10 -18.38 48.64 39.85
CA ALA A 10 -17.06 48.28 40.38
C ALA A 10 -17.00 46.80 40.78
N LYS A 11 -18.05 46.28 41.43
CA LYS A 11 -18.14 44.86 41.80
C LYS A 11 -18.22 43.96 40.56
N ARG A 12 -18.90 44.39 39.50
CA ARG A 12 -18.91 43.70 38.20
C ARG A 12 -17.54 43.74 37.52
N ALA A 13 -16.85 44.88 37.54
CA ALA A 13 -15.52 45.02 36.97
C ALA A 13 -14.49 44.12 37.67
N VAL A 14 -14.50 44.10 39.01
CA VAL A 14 -13.63 43.22 39.81
C VAL A 14 -14.00 41.75 39.61
N SER A 15 -15.29 41.42 39.51
CA SER A 15 -15.74 40.05 39.22
C SER A 15 -15.36 39.58 37.81
N GLY A 16 -15.21 40.50 36.85
CA GLY A 16 -14.80 40.22 35.47
C GLY A 16 -13.29 40.08 35.30
N MET A 17 -12.48 40.42 36.31
CA MET A 17 -11.03 40.24 36.22
C MET A 17 -10.64 38.77 36.23
N VAL A 18 -9.76 38.41 35.29
CA VAL A 18 -9.16 37.09 35.18
C VAL A 18 -7.73 37.19 35.71
N THR A 19 -7.41 36.46 36.77
CA THR A 19 -6.06 36.37 37.31
C THR A 19 -5.27 35.39 36.45
N ILE A 20 -4.21 35.86 35.80
CA ILE A 20 -3.32 35.01 35.00
C ILE A 20 -2.47 34.18 35.96
N PRO A 21 -2.55 32.84 35.92
CA PRO A 21 -1.70 31.98 36.74
C PRO A 21 -0.23 32.16 36.37
N GLY A 22 0.66 32.29 37.37
CA GLY A 22 2.11 32.23 37.15
C GLY A 22 2.59 30.79 36.90
N GLU A 23 3.88 30.61 36.59
CA GLU A 23 4.46 29.29 36.30
C GLU A 23 4.33 28.28 37.46
N THR A 24 4.37 28.78 38.71
CA THR A 24 4.23 27.98 39.93
C THR A 24 2.79 27.86 40.44
N ALA A 25 1.80 28.28 39.66
CA ALA A 25 0.40 28.25 40.08
C ALA A 25 -0.08 26.82 40.35
N THR A 26 -0.89 26.67 41.40
CA THR A 26 -1.47 25.38 41.78
C THR A 26 -2.47 24.90 40.73
N ALA A 27 -2.76 23.59 40.72
CA ALA A 27 -3.76 23.02 39.81
C ALA A 27 -5.14 23.68 39.95
N GLU A 28 -5.51 24.07 41.16
CA GLU A 28 -6.77 24.77 41.47
C GLU A 28 -6.81 26.17 40.85
N GLN A 29 -5.69 26.91 40.90
CA GLN A 29 -5.59 28.23 40.28
C GLN A 29 -5.67 28.15 38.76
N LYS A 30 -5.02 27.14 38.16
CA LYS A 30 -5.11 26.87 36.71
C LYS A 30 -6.52 26.45 36.31
N ALA A 31 -7.18 25.59 37.08
CA ALA A 31 -8.56 25.18 36.83
C ALA A 31 -9.56 26.36 36.91
N ALA A 32 -9.40 27.24 37.90
CA ALA A 32 -10.22 28.44 38.03
C ALA A 32 -10.03 29.42 36.86
N PHE A 33 -8.80 29.56 36.36
CA PHE A 33 -8.49 30.34 35.17
C PHE A 33 -9.09 29.72 33.91
N ASN A 34 -8.85 28.42 33.69
CA ASN A 34 -9.36 27.65 32.56
C ASN A 34 -10.89 27.77 32.46
N LYS A 35 -11.59 27.64 33.59
CA LYS A 35 -13.04 27.84 33.65
C LYS A 35 -13.47 29.27 33.26
N LYS A 36 -12.72 30.29 33.68
CA LYS A 36 -13.01 31.69 33.33
C LYS A 36 -12.79 32.00 31.85
N ILE A 37 -11.81 31.38 31.20
CA ILE A 37 -11.52 31.59 29.77
C ILE A 37 -12.35 30.69 28.85
N GLY A 38 -13.18 29.80 29.41
CA GLY A 38 -14.10 28.95 28.64
C GLY A 38 -13.50 27.62 28.17
N VAL A 39 -12.52 27.09 28.90
CA VAL A 39 -12.14 25.66 28.77
C VAL A 39 -13.30 24.81 29.29
N PRO A 40 -13.69 23.73 28.60
CA PRO A 40 -14.74 22.83 29.06
C PRO A 40 -14.36 22.08 30.34
N ASP A 41 -15.34 21.46 30.99
CA ASP A 41 -15.12 20.65 32.19
C ASP A 41 -14.43 19.31 31.85
N LYS A 42 -14.66 18.76 30.63
CA LYS A 42 -14.06 17.52 30.13
C LYS A 42 -13.59 17.66 28.68
N ALA A 43 -12.62 16.83 28.28
CA ALA A 43 -12.16 16.77 26.90
C ALA A 43 -13.28 16.42 25.89
N ASP A 44 -14.22 15.55 26.26
CA ASP A 44 -15.32 15.15 25.38
C ASP A 44 -16.31 16.28 25.05
N ASP A 45 -16.29 17.39 25.80
CA ASP A 45 -17.19 18.51 25.57
C ASP A 45 -16.74 19.41 24.41
N TYR A 46 -15.56 19.17 23.80
CA TYR A 46 -15.16 19.84 22.56
C TYR A 46 -15.94 19.28 21.37
N SER A 47 -16.73 20.13 20.70
CA SER A 47 -17.53 19.73 19.54
C SER A 47 -16.71 19.85 18.25
N LEU A 48 -15.70 18.99 18.10
CA LEU A 48 -14.86 18.95 16.89
C LEU A 48 -15.63 18.32 15.72
N LYS A 49 -15.89 19.10 14.67
CA LYS A 49 -16.63 18.65 13.49
C LYS A 49 -15.67 18.45 12.31
N VAL A 50 -15.67 17.25 11.77
CA VAL A 50 -14.99 16.96 10.49
C VAL A 50 -15.81 17.59 9.36
N PRO A 51 -15.18 18.32 8.41
CA PRO A 51 -15.88 18.89 7.26
C PRO A 51 -16.63 17.82 6.46
N GLU A 52 -17.84 18.15 6.00
CA GLU A 52 -18.61 17.28 5.11
C GLU A 52 -17.83 17.00 3.80
N GLY A 53 -17.92 15.76 3.31
CA GLY A 53 -17.19 15.34 2.11
C GLY A 53 -15.68 15.18 2.31
N SER A 54 -15.21 15.10 3.56
CA SER A 54 -13.83 14.69 3.85
C SER A 54 -13.58 13.26 3.36
N PRO A 55 -12.43 12.98 2.70
CA PRO A 55 -12.06 11.63 2.29
C PRO A 55 -12.08 10.64 3.46
N GLU A 56 -12.53 9.42 3.19
CA GLU A 56 -12.57 8.36 4.19
C GLU A 56 -11.17 8.06 4.73
N GLY A 57 -11.05 7.93 6.05
CA GLY A 57 -9.78 7.65 6.72
C GLY A 57 -8.82 8.85 6.83
N LEU A 58 -9.16 10.02 6.28
CA LEU A 58 -8.33 11.23 6.44
C LEU A 58 -8.33 11.75 7.89
N PHE A 59 -9.46 11.66 8.58
CA PHE A 59 -9.59 11.96 9.99
C PHE A 59 -10.07 10.70 10.71
N LYS A 60 -9.18 10.13 11.52
CA LYS A 60 -9.49 8.94 12.31
C LYS A 60 -9.97 9.34 13.71
N ASP A 61 -10.85 8.53 14.30
CA ASP A 61 -11.45 8.82 15.61
C ASP A 61 -10.41 8.93 16.73
N ASP A 62 -9.33 8.17 16.65
CA ASP A 62 -8.20 8.23 17.59
C ASP A 62 -7.49 9.60 17.52
N GLN A 63 -7.29 10.15 16.31
CA GLN A 63 -6.68 11.46 16.12
C GLN A 63 -7.57 12.59 16.62
N ILE A 64 -8.89 12.51 16.37
CA ILE A 64 -9.85 13.50 16.86
C ILE A 64 -9.90 13.45 18.40
N THR A 65 -9.87 12.24 18.97
CA THR A 65 -9.83 12.04 20.43
C THR A 65 -8.53 12.59 21.03
N ALA A 66 -7.38 12.32 20.41
CA ALA A 66 -6.10 12.88 20.83
C ALA A 66 -6.15 14.41 20.84
N PHE A 67 -6.67 15.04 19.79
CA PHE A 67 -6.82 16.50 19.74
C PHE A 67 -7.70 17.04 20.89
N ARG A 68 -8.80 16.37 21.22
CA ARG A 68 -9.65 16.76 22.36
C ARG A 68 -8.88 16.72 23.69
N ASN A 69 -8.11 15.66 23.89
CA ASN A 69 -7.30 15.49 25.10
C ASN A 69 -6.21 16.56 25.18
N ASP A 70 -5.46 16.77 24.09
CA ASP A 70 -4.42 17.79 24.02
C ASP A 70 -4.99 19.19 24.27
N ALA A 71 -6.14 19.52 23.66
CA ALA A 71 -6.81 20.79 23.85
C ALA A 71 -7.23 21.00 25.32
N TYR A 72 -7.72 19.95 25.97
CA TYR A 72 -8.10 19.98 27.38
C TYR A 72 -6.88 20.19 28.29
N GLU A 73 -5.83 19.40 28.10
CA GLU A 73 -4.60 19.47 28.89
C GLU A 73 -3.89 20.82 28.73
N LEU A 74 -3.89 21.37 27.51
CA LEU A 74 -3.33 22.69 27.21
C LEU A 74 -4.24 23.85 27.63
N GLY A 75 -5.44 23.58 28.13
CA GLY A 75 -6.37 24.61 28.58
C GLY A 75 -6.87 25.51 27.44
N VAL A 76 -7.11 24.94 26.26
CA VAL A 76 -7.60 25.70 25.11
C VAL A 76 -9.10 25.98 25.27
N PRO A 77 -9.56 27.24 25.17
CA PRO A 77 -10.99 27.55 25.21
C PRO A 77 -11.79 26.80 24.14
N LYS A 78 -13.02 26.35 24.47
CA LYS A 78 -13.87 25.52 23.59
C LYS A 78 -13.98 26.06 22.16
N GLY A 79 -14.42 27.31 22.01
CA GLY A 79 -14.58 27.92 20.69
C GLY A 79 -13.28 28.07 19.90
N LYS A 80 -12.13 28.18 20.58
CA LYS A 80 -10.82 28.28 19.94
C LYS A 80 -10.29 26.93 19.49
N ALA A 81 -10.50 25.89 20.27
CA ALA A 81 -10.18 24.52 19.86
C ALA A 81 -11.01 24.11 18.64
N GLU A 82 -12.32 24.39 18.65
CA GLU A 82 -13.22 24.11 17.53
C GLU A 82 -12.84 24.87 16.27
N GLU A 83 -12.53 26.18 16.39
CA GLU A 83 -12.09 27.00 15.27
C GLU A 83 -10.75 26.51 14.69
N LEU A 84 -9.80 26.17 15.56
CA LEU A 84 -8.49 25.66 15.16
C LEU A 84 -8.61 24.33 14.43
N PHE A 85 -9.39 23.40 14.98
CA PHE A 85 -9.65 22.10 14.37
C PHE A 85 -10.32 22.27 13.01
N ASN A 86 -11.35 23.11 12.89
CA ASN A 86 -12.02 23.35 11.62
C ASN A 86 -11.07 23.89 10.55
N ARG A 87 -10.23 24.89 10.89
CA ARG A 87 -9.23 25.45 9.95
C ARG A 87 -8.19 24.41 9.54
N PHE A 88 -7.72 23.60 10.49
CA PHE A 88 -6.79 22.50 10.21
C PHE A 88 -7.43 21.47 9.29
N ALA A 89 -8.67 21.06 9.60
CA ALA A 89 -9.37 20.05 8.83
C ALA A 89 -9.65 20.48 7.39
N VAL A 90 -10.10 21.73 7.18
CA VAL A 90 -10.27 22.30 5.84
C VAL A 90 -8.97 22.26 5.04
N ARG A 91 -7.85 22.70 5.63
CA ARG A 91 -6.54 22.66 4.94
C ARG A 91 -6.08 21.25 4.61
N GLN A 92 -6.31 20.29 5.50
CA GLN A 92 -5.99 18.89 5.25
C GLN A 92 -6.81 18.31 4.09
N VAL A 93 -8.10 18.64 4.01
CA VAL A 93 -8.96 18.23 2.89
C VAL A 93 -8.49 18.88 1.59
N GLU A 94 -8.15 20.17 1.60
CA GLU A 94 -7.60 20.86 0.43
C GLU A 94 -6.27 20.26 -0.03
N ALA A 95 -5.36 19.98 0.91
CA ALA A 95 -4.08 19.34 0.62
C ALA A 95 -4.27 17.94 0.01
N PHE A 96 -5.18 17.14 0.58
CA PHE A 96 -5.51 15.82 0.03
C PHE A 96 -6.04 15.92 -1.41
N LYS A 97 -6.99 16.82 -1.67
CA LYS A 97 -7.53 17.06 -3.02
C LYS A 97 -6.44 17.54 -3.99
N GLY A 98 -5.49 18.34 -3.51
CA GLY A 98 -4.33 18.77 -4.30
C GLY A 98 -3.45 17.60 -4.71
N ILE A 99 -3.15 16.68 -3.79
CA ILE A 99 -2.39 15.45 -4.08
C ILE A 99 -3.14 14.56 -5.07
N GLU A 100 -4.44 14.34 -4.86
CA GLU A 100 -5.27 13.54 -5.75
C GLU A 100 -5.32 14.14 -7.17
N THR A 101 -5.49 15.46 -7.28
CA THR A 101 -5.50 16.17 -8.55
C THR A 101 -4.14 16.05 -9.26
N ALA A 102 -3.04 16.26 -8.55
CA ALA A 102 -1.69 16.11 -9.10
C ALA A 102 -1.41 14.67 -9.56
N SER A 103 -1.86 13.67 -8.79
CA SER A 103 -1.75 12.26 -9.16
C SER A 103 -2.53 11.95 -10.44
N ASN A 104 -3.76 12.46 -10.54
CA ASN A 104 -4.61 12.27 -11.73
C ASN A 104 -4.06 13.00 -12.96
N GLN A 105 -3.49 14.20 -12.79
CA GLN A 105 -2.82 14.92 -13.88
C GLN A 105 -1.57 14.15 -14.35
N GLY A 106 -0.71 13.71 -13.44
CA GLY A 106 0.46 12.90 -13.80
C GLY A 106 0.10 11.55 -14.42
N LEU A 107 -1.05 10.97 -14.06
CA LEU A 107 -1.60 9.80 -14.75
C LEU A 107 -1.96 10.12 -16.22
N GLN A 108 -2.70 11.20 -16.47
CA GLN A 108 -3.07 11.60 -17.84
C GLN A 108 -1.84 11.92 -18.70
N GLU A 109 -0.86 12.65 -18.16
CA GLU A 109 0.39 12.96 -18.86
C GLU A 109 1.16 11.71 -19.27
N ARG A 110 1.21 10.69 -18.39
CA ARG A 110 1.82 9.40 -18.71
C ARG A 110 1.08 8.65 -19.81
N LEU A 111 -0.25 8.63 -19.77
CA LEU A 111 -1.07 8.02 -20.81
C LEU A 111 -0.91 8.73 -22.16
N ASP A 112 -0.86 10.05 -22.17
CA ASP A 112 -0.70 10.84 -23.40
C ASP A 112 0.71 10.71 -23.99
N THR A 113 1.73 10.62 -23.13
CA THR A 113 3.10 10.26 -23.53
C THR A 113 3.12 8.89 -24.19
N LEU A 114 2.47 7.89 -23.57
CA LEU A 114 2.39 6.53 -24.11
C LEU A 114 1.66 6.47 -25.46
N LYS A 115 0.55 7.22 -25.61
CA LYS A 115 -0.16 7.34 -26.90
C LYS A 115 0.72 7.98 -27.97
N THR A 116 1.49 9.00 -27.61
CA THR A 116 2.39 9.70 -28.54
C THR A 116 3.54 8.78 -28.97
N ASP A 117 4.15 8.06 -28.02
CA ASP A 117 5.24 7.12 -28.27
C ASP A 117 4.84 5.95 -29.17
N LEU A 118 3.65 5.38 -28.94
CA LEU A 118 3.18 4.18 -29.65
C LEU A 118 2.37 4.51 -30.91
N GLY A 119 1.81 5.71 -31.01
CA GLY A 119 0.96 6.13 -32.13
C GLY A 119 -0.12 5.10 -32.44
N ASN A 120 -0.14 4.62 -33.68
CA ASN A 120 -1.12 3.63 -34.18
C ASN A 120 -1.02 2.26 -33.47
N GLU A 121 0.11 1.94 -32.83
CA GLU A 121 0.28 0.68 -32.11
C GLU A 121 -0.23 0.74 -30.67
N TYR A 122 -0.70 1.90 -30.18
CA TYR A 122 -1.12 2.09 -28.80
C TYR A 122 -2.16 1.05 -28.37
N ASP A 123 -3.28 0.96 -29.09
CA ASP A 123 -4.39 0.05 -28.73
C ASP A 123 -3.96 -1.43 -28.78
N ALA A 124 -3.14 -1.80 -29.76
CA ALA A 124 -2.62 -3.16 -29.88
C ALA A 124 -1.66 -3.49 -28.74
N THR A 125 -0.79 -2.55 -28.37
CA THR A 125 0.19 -2.71 -27.29
C THR A 125 -0.48 -2.81 -25.94
N VAL A 126 -1.46 -1.95 -25.65
CA VAL A 126 -2.23 -2.00 -24.40
C VAL A 126 -3.01 -3.31 -24.27
N LYS A 127 -3.68 -3.77 -25.34
CA LYS A 127 -4.38 -5.07 -25.30
C LYS A 127 -3.46 -6.25 -25.01
N VAL A 128 -2.26 -6.25 -25.59
CA VAL A 128 -1.26 -7.30 -25.33
C VAL A 128 -0.72 -7.19 -23.90
N ALA A 129 -0.50 -5.97 -23.40
CA ALA A 129 -0.11 -5.72 -22.02
C ALA A 129 -1.16 -6.21 -21.02
N ASP A 130 -2.44 -5.89 -21.23
CA ASP A 130 -3.54 -6.33 -20.37
C ASP A 130 -3.65 -7.85 -20.33
N SER A 131 -3.49 -8.49 -21.50
CA SER A 131 -3.48 -9.96 -21.60
C SER A 131 -2.32 -10.57 -20.82
N ALA A 132 -1.14 -9.95 -20.84
CA ALA A 132 0.02 -10.38 -20.05
C ALA A 132 -0.14 -10.11 -18.54
N ALA A 133 -0.74 -8.98 -18.18
CA ALA A 133 -1.00 -8.61 -16.80
C ALA A 133 -1.96 -9.57 -16.10
N ALA A 134 -2.87 -10.22 -16.84
CA ALA A 134 -3.73 -11.28 -16.33
C ALA A 134 -2.98 -12.50 -15.78
N PHE A 135 -1.70 -12.70 -16.16
CA PHE A 135 -0.84 -13.74 -15.62
C PHE A 135 -0.06 -13.31 -14.36
N ALA A 136 -0.08 -12.02 -14.01
CA ALA A 136 0.54 -11.53 -12.80
C ALA A 136 -0.28 -11.94 -11.56
N SER A 137 0.39 -12.15 -10.42
CA SER A 137 -0.33 -12.45 -9.18
C SER A 137 -1.16 -11.24 -8.71
N PRO A 138 -2.33 -11.45 -8.07
CA PRO A 138 -3.11 -10.35 -7.51
C PRO A 138 -2.31 -9.46 -6.55
N ALA A 139 -1.37 -10.04 -5.80
CA ALA A 139 -0.49 -9.31 -4.89
C ALA A 139 0.51 -8.39 -5.61
N MET A 140 0.97 -8.77 -6.81
CA MET A 140 1.81 -7.91 -7.64
C MET A 140 1.00 -6.75 -8.22
N PHE A 141 -0.20 -7.04 -8.72
CA PHE A 141 -1.09 -6.02 -9.28
C PHE A 141 -1.48 -4.98 -8.22
N ASP A 142 -1.84 -5.43 -7.01
CA ASP A 142 -2.17 -4.55 -5.88
C ASP A 142 -1.01 -3.62 -5.50
N LYS A 143 0.24 -4.11 -5.55
CA LYS A 143 1.44 -3.28 -5.32
C LYS A 143 1.65 -2.24 -6.43
N ILE A 144 1.48 -2.61 -7.70
CA ILE A 144 1.60 -1.70 -8.84
C ILE A 144 0.54 -0.61 -8.76
N GLN A 145 -0.70 -0.98 -8.43
CA GLN A 145 -1.82 -0.06 -8.29
C GLN A 145 -1.61 0.89 -7.10
N LYS A 146 -1.22 0.38 -5.93
CA LYS A 146 -0.92 1.21 -4.74
C LYS A 146 0.26 2.15 -4.95
N ALA A 147 1.23 1.76 -5.77
CA ALA A 147 2.36 2.62 -6.15
C ALA A 147 1.98 3.68 -7.20
N GLY A 148 0.75 3.64 -7.76
CA GLY A 148 0.33 4.54 -8.84
C GLY A 148 1.08 4.30 -10.16
N LEU A 149 1.58 3.07 -10.37
CA LEU A 149 2.40 2.67 -11.52
C LEU A 149 1.62 1.87 -12.57
N SER A 150 0.31 1.68 -12.38
CA SER A 150 -0.53 0.87 -13.28
C SER A 150 -0.64 1.44 -14.70
N ALA A 151 -0.44 2.75 -14.86
CA ALA A 151 -0.44 3.43 -16.15
C ALA A 151 0.95 3.96 -16.54
N ASP A 152 1.98 3.46 -15.88
CA ASP A 152 3.34 3.83 -16.19
C ASP A 152 3.72 3.29 -17.59
N PRO A 153 4.26 4.14 -18.49
CA PRO A 153 4.60 3.74 -19.86
C PRO A 153 5.57 2.56 -19.93
N ASP A 154 6.55 2.50 -19.03
CA ASP A 154 7.56 1.44 -19.03
C ASP A 154 6.99 0.13 -18.50
N ILE A 155 6.10 0.20 -17.50
CA ILE A 155 5.34 -0.97 -17.03
C ILE A 155 4.45 -1.53 -18.14
N ILE A 156 3.68 -0.68 -18.84
CA ILE A 156 2.81 -1.12 -19.94
C ILE A 156 3.64 -1.71 -21.09
N LYS A 157 4.73 -1.05 -21.49
CA LYS A 157 5.67 -1.58 -22.52
C LYS A 157 6.31 -2.90 -22.07
N GLY A 158 6.61 -3.06 -20.78
CA GLY A 158 7.13 -4.29 -20.20
C GLY A 158 6.13 -5.45 -20.31
N PHE A 159 4.89 -5.26 -19.86
CA PHE A 159 3.83 -6.25 -20.01
C PHE A 159 3.52 -6.56 -21.48
N ALA A 160 3.52 -5.56 -22.36
CA ALA A 160 3.34 -5.79 -23.79
C ALA A 160 4.45 -6.66 -24.38
N LYS A 161 5.72 -6.47 -24.00
CA LYS A 161 6.84 -7.34 -24.42
C LYS A 161 6.64 -8.78 -23.95
N ILE A 162 6.20 -8.96 -22.69
CA ILE A 162 5.88 -10.29 -22.15
C ILE A 162 4.74 -10.93 -22.95
N GLY A 163 3.65 -10.20 -23.21
CA GLY A 163 2.52 -10.70 -23.99
C GLY A 163 2.88 -11.05 -25.43
N LYS A 164 3.73 -10.25 -26.08
CA LYS A 164 4.28 -10.58 -27.42
C LYS A 164 5.12 -11.86 -27.37
N ALA A 165 6.02 -12.00 -26.39
CA ALA A 165 6.83 -13.20 -26.23
C ALA A 165 6.00 -14.47 -25.93
N LEU A 166 4.93 -14.35 -25.13
CA LEU A 166 3.98 -15.43 -24.87
C LEU A 166 3.20 -15.80 -26.14
N GLY A 167 2.72 -14.81 -26.90
CA GLY A 167 2.05 -15.03 -28.18
C GLY A 167 2.95 -15.71 -29.21
N GLU A 168 4.18 -15.23 -29.37
CA GLU A 168 5.17 -15.82 -30.28
C GLU A 168 5.63 -17.23 -29.83
N GLY A 169 5.74 -17.47 -28.51
CA GLY A 169 6.06 -18.78 -27.93
C GLY A 169 4.92 -19.80 -28.10
N MET A 170 3.68 -19.35 -27.93
CA MET A 170 2.47 -20.15 -28.21
C MET A 170 2.34 -20.46 -29.71
N LEU A 171 2.68 -19.51 -30.60
CA LEU A 171 2.73 -19.73 -32.05
C LEU A 171 3.85 -20.69 -32.48
N LYS A 172 4.91 -20.84 -31.68
CA LYS A 172 5.98 -21.84 -31.86
C LYS A 172 5.72 -23.16 -31.13
N GLY A 173 4.50 -23.42 -30.66
CA GLY A 173 4.09 -24.73 -30.16
C GLY A 173 4.56 -25.09 -28.75
N HIS A 174 4.94 -24.11 -27.93
CA HIS A 174 5.13 -24.31 -26.49
C HIS A 174 3.93 -23.69 -25.77
N GLY A 175 2.99 -24.55 -25.34
CA GLY A 175 1.80 -24.17 -24.56
C GLY A 175 2.14 -23.42 -23.27
N PRO A 176 1.14 -22.94 -22.49
CA PRO A 176 1.35 -21.97 -21.42
C PRO A 176 2.19 -22.56 -20.28
N GLY A 177 3.49 -22.39 -20.39
CA GLY A 177 4.45 -22.51 -19.32
C GLY A 177 4.81 -21.09 -18.90
N ILE A 178 4.50 -20.75 -17.65
CA ILE A 178 5.30 -19.82 -16.85
C ILE A 178 6.77 -20.09 -17.22
N PRO A 179 7.65 -19.10 -17.49
CA PRO A 179 9.07 -19.38 -17.59
C PRO A 179 9.47 -20.01 -16.26
N ALA A 180 9.50 -21.34 -16.24
CA ALA A 180 10.00 -22.07 -15.11
C ALA A 180 11.41 -21.54 -14.94
N GLU A 181 11.75 -21.08 -13.74
CA GLU A 181 13.14 -21.08 -13.31
C GLU A 181 13.76 -22.34 -13.89
N LYS A 182 14.83 -22.17 -14.69
CA LYS A 182 15.53 -23.31 -15.28
C LYS A 182 15.67 -24.36 -14.18
N PRO A 183 15.11 -25.57 -14.35
CA PRO A 183 15.10 -26.54 -13.27
C PRO A 183 16.54 -26.75 -12.82
N THR A 184 16.81 -26.55 -11.53
CA THR A 184 18.14 -26.79 -10.98
C THR A 184 18.43 -28.28 -10.98
N GLN A 185 19.69 -28.67 -11.13
CA GLN A 185 20.12 -30.07 -11.09
C GLN A 185 19.56 -30.77 -9.83
N GLU A 186 19.65 -30.11 -8.66
CA GLU A 186 19.15 -30.61 -7.38
C GLU A 186 17.65 -30.96 -7.40
N LYS A 187 16.83 -30.12 -8.06
CA LYS A 187 15.39 -30.36 -8.19
C LYS A 187 15.08 -31.55 -9.10
N LEU A 188 15.86 -31.73 -10.17
CA LEU A 188 15.71 -32.86 -11.09
C LEU A 188 16.13 -34.19 -10.43
N GLU A 189 17.22 -34.16 -9.66
CA GLU A 189 17.67 -35.29 -8.83
C GLU A 189 16.61 -35.68 -7.78
N ALA A 190 16.01 -34.70 -7.10
CA ALA A 190 14.90 -34.96 -6.18
C ALA A 190 13.68 -35.60 -6.88
N MET A 191 13.38 -35.20 -8.11
CA MET A 191 12.29 -35.80 -8.89
C MET A 191 12.61 -37.23 -9.36
N MET A 192 13.88 -37.58 -9.60
CA MET A 192 14.30 -38.97 -9.85
C MET A 192 14.16 -39.85 -8.60
N GLY A 193 14.33 -39.26 -7.41
CA GLY A 193 14.14 -39.96 -6.13
C GLY A 193 12.67 -40.14 -5.72
N ASP A 194 11.72 -39.52 -6.40
CA ASP A 194 10.28 -39.67 -6.11
C ASP A 194 9.82 -41.10 -6.47
N PRO A 195 9.02 -41.78 -5.62
CA PRO A 195 8.45 -43.10 -5.91
C PRO A 195 7.75 -43.19 -7.28
N LYS A 196 7.20 -42.08 -7.78
CA LYS A 196 6.57 -41.99 -9.11
C LYS A 196 7.54 -42.28 -10.25
N TYR A 197 8.83 -41.98 -10.08
CA TYR A 197 9.85 -42.25 -11.09
C TYR A 197 10.11 -43.76 -11.27
N SER A 198 9.98 -44.52 -10.18
CA SER A 198 10.19 -45.96 -10.13
C SER A 198 8.94 -46.81 -10.42
N LEU A 199 7.82 -46.17 -10.78
CA LEU A 199 6.62 -46.89 -11.19
C LEU A 199 6.88 -47.74 -12.44
N PRO A 200 6.12 -48.84 -12.65
CA PRO A 200 6.26 -49.69 -13.83
C PRO A 200 6.30 -48.89 -15.14
N GLN A 201 7.04 -49.37 -16.13
CA GLN A 201 7.21 -48.70 -17.44
C GLN A 201 5.87 -48.35 -18.11
N ASN A 202 4.87 -49.21 -17.95
CA ASN A 202 3.54 -49.07 -18.53
C ASN A 202 2.56 -48.27 -17.67
N ASP A 203 2.99 -47.79 -16.49
CA ASP A 203 2.14 -46.95 -15.65
C ASP A 203 2.04 -45.53 -16.25
N PRO A 204 0.83 -45.01 -16.50
CA PRO A 204 0.65 -43.70 -17.13
C PRO A 204 1.20 -42.55 -16.28
N VAL A 205 1.11 -42.65 -14.95
CA VAL A 205 1.64 -41.64 -14.02
C VAL A 205 3.16 -41.67 -14.01
N GLY A 206 3.75 -42.88 -13.98
CA GLY A 206 5.20 -43.06 -14.07
C GLY A 206 5.79 -42.58 -15.39
N LYS A 207 5.07 -42.82 -16.50
CA LYS A 207 5.46 -42.35 -17.84
C LYS A 207 5.45 -40.82 -17.92
N GLU A 208 4.37 -40.17 -17.46
CA GLU A 208 4.29 -38.70 -17.42
C GLU A 208 5.34 -38.08 -16.48
N TRP A 209 5.62 -38.75 -15.36
CA TRP A 209 6.62 -38.28 -14.40
C TRP A 209 8.03 -38.32 -14.99
N ARG A 210 8.43 -39.44 -15.60
CA ARG A 210 9.73 -39.56 -16.30
C ARG A 210 9.88 -38.55 -17.42
N ALA A 211 8.85 -38.35 -18.24
CA ALA A 211 8.88 -37.35 -19.32
C ALA A 211 9.11 -35.91 -18.79
N LYS A 212 8.57 -35.56 -17.62
CA LYS A 212 8.82 -34.26 -16.98
C LYS A 212 10.26 -34.12 -16.49
N VAL A 213 10.85 -35.20 -15.96
CA VAL A 213 12.25 -35.21 -15.51
C VAL A 213 13.18 -35.08 -16.71
N ASP A 214 12.94 -35.84 -17.79
CA ASP A 214 13.75 -35.81 -19.01
C ASP A 214 13.69 -34.44 -19.70
N ALA A 215 12.50 -33.85 -19.84
CA ALA A 215 12.35 -32.49 -20.37
C ALA A 215 13.08 -31.44 -19.52
N GLY A 216 13.19 -31.69 -18.20
CA GLY A 216 13.95 -30.85 -17.29
C GLY A 216 15.46 -30.95 -17.50
N PHE A 217 15.99 -32.17 -17.69
CA PHE A 217 17.40 -32.37 -18.02
C PHE A 217 17.76 -31.81 -19.40
N GLU A 218 16.88 -31.98 -20.39
CA GLU A 218 17.05 -31.42 -21.72
C GLU A 218 17.12 -29.89 -21.69
N ALA A 219 16.28 -29.25 -20.87
CA ALA A 219 16.30 -27.80 -20.67
C ALA A 219 17.57 -27.29 -19.96
N LEU A 220 18.23 -28.13 -19.15
CA LEU A 220 19.42 -27.77 -18.38
C LEU A 220 20.74 -28.03 -19.15
N TYR A 221 20.84 -29.15 -19.86
CA TYR A 221 22.08 -29.63 -20.50
C TYR A 221 22.05 -29.66 -22.04
N GLY A 222 20.87 -29.47 -22.65
CA GLY A 222 20.69 -29.44 -24.10
C GLY A 222 19.98 -30.66 -24.67
N THR A 223 19.56 -30.54 -25.94
CA THR A 223 18.74 -31.52 -26.66
C THR A 223 19.36 -32.91 -26.67
N GLY A 224 18.58 -33.92 -26.28
CA GLY A 224 19.01 -35.32 -26.23
C GLY A 224 19.59 -35.77 -24.90
N THR A 225 19.54 -34.95 -23.84
CA THR A 225 20.01 -35.33 -22.50
C THR A 225 18.87 -35.88 -21.66
N ALA A 226 18.89 -37.18 -21.34
CA ALA A 226 17.89 -37.81 -20.48
C ALA A 226 18.40 -37.99 -19.04
N ALA A 227 17.47 -38.18 -18.10
CA ALA A 227 17.78 -38.52 -16.72
C ALA A 227 18.65 -39.79 -16.60
N ALA A 228 18.46 -40.74 -17.52
CA ALA A 228 19.24 -41.98 -17.56
C ALA A 228 20.71 -41.76 -17.97
N ASP A 229 21.01 -40.67 -18.70
CA ASP A 229 22.35 -40.37 -19.21
C ASP A 229 23.19 -39.62 -18.17
N ILE A 230 22.53 -38.89 -17.27
CA ILE A 230 23.12 -38.17 -16.15
C ILE A 230 22.85 -39.01 -14.89
N GLY A 231 23.62 -40.10 -14.75
CA GLY A 231 23.52 -40.97 -13.58
C GLY A 231 23.54 -40.17 -12.27
N PRO A 232 22.86 -40.64 -11.20
CA PRO A 232 22.77 -39.89 -9.96
C PRO A 232 24.18 -39.52 -9.53
N SER A 233 24.40 -38.22 -9.26
CA SER A 233 25.64 -37.77 -8.66
C SER A 233 25.76 -38.51 -7.34
N SER A 234 26.53 -39.61 -7.37
CA SER A 234 26.79 -40.40 -6.20
C SER A 234 27.54 -39.45 -5.29
N GLY A 235 26.85 -38.98 -4.25
CA GLY A 235 27.43 -38.17 -3.21
C GLY A 235 28.75 -38.80 -2.87
N ARG A 236 29.83 -38.04 -3.11
CA ARG A 236 31.19 -38.46 -2.80
C ARG A 236 31.27 -38.48 -1.27
N ALA A 237 30.77 -39.56 -0.68
CA ALA A 237 30.97 -39.87 0.72
C ALA A 237 32.44 -40.24 0.87
N LEU A 238 33.19 -39.35 1.49
CA LEU A 238 34.48 -39.64 2.09
C LEU A 238 34.22 -40.63 3.23
N HIS A 239 34.55 -41.92 3.05
CA HIS A 239 34.99 -42.96 4.01
C HIS A 239 34.89 -44.31 3.25
N GLY A 240 36.00 -45.00 2.95
CA GLY A 240 36.48 -46.20 3.69
C GLY A 240 35.63 -47.41 3.30
N GLU A 241 36.11 -48.45 2.61
CA GLU A 241 37.34 -49.25 2.78
C GLU A 241 37.99 -49.64 1.44
#